data_AF-A0A8T5EZS9-F1
#
_entry.id   AF-A0A8T5EZS9-F1
#
_cell.length_a   1.000
_cell.length_b   1.000
_cell.length_c   1.000
_cell.angle_alpha   90.00
_cell.angle_beta   90.00
_cell.angle_gamma   90.00
#
_symmetry.space_group_name_H-M   'P 1'
#
loop_
_entity.id
_entity.type
_entity.pdbx_description
1 polymer ?
#
loop_
_entity_poly.entity_id
_entity_poly.type
_entity_poly.pdbx_seq_one_letter_code
_entity_poly.pdbx_strand_id
1 'polypeptide(L)' 'MNFEKLFLISWKKLWIIVVSWFVAVMLHNLVYALFQSWFDARNGDEAFFFIIAIIVISLYFLIVLIYSCIRCISRKRK' A
#
# COMPACT_ATOMS: atom_id res chain seq x y z
N MET A 1 -8.73 22.17 -3.56
CA MET A 1 -7.66 21.23 -3.96
C MET A 1 -8.23 20.33 -5.06
N ASN A 2 -7.72 20.42 -6.30
CA ASN A 2 -8.32 19.70 -7.44
C ASN A 2 -7.98 18.20 -7.36
N PHE A 3 -8.91 17.39 -6.83
CA PHE A 3 -8.77 15.93 -6.70
C PHE A 3 -8.47 15.25 -8.05
N GLU A 4 -8.83 15.86 -9.17
CA GLU A 4 -8.57 15.29 -10.49
C GLU A 4 -7.09 15.15 -10.85
N LYS A 5 -6.21 16.03 -10.32
CA LYS A 5 -4.75 15.93 -10.54
C LYS A 5 -4.10 14.88 -9.64
N LEU A 6 -4.68 14.59 -8.47
CA LEU A 6 -4.20 13.57 -7.53
C LEU A 6 -4.35 12.14 -8.09
N PHE A 7 -5.37 11.90 -8.90
CA PHE A 7 -5.72 10.58 -9.43
C PHE A 7 -5.27 10.32 -10.88
N LEU A 8 -4.49 11.23 -11.46
CA LEU A 8 -3.91 11.11 -12.81
C LEU A 8 -2.62 10.27 -12.74
N ILE A 9 -2.77 8.99 -12.42
CA ILE A 9 -1.67 8.04 -12.32
C ILE A 9 -1.41 7.48 -13.73
N SER A 10 -0.32 7.91 -14.37
CA SER A 10 0.18 7.27 -15.61
C SER A 10 0.57 5.82 -15.34
N TRP A 11 0.50 4.93 -16.34
CA TRP A 11 0.92 3.52 -16.22
C TRP A 11 2.31 3.31 -15.56
N LYS A 12 3.27 4.21 -15.82
CA LYS A 12 4.58 4.20 -15.14
C LYS A 12 4.46 4.44 -13.63
N LYS A 13 3.66 5.42 -13.21
CA LYS A 13 3.40 5.72 -11.80
C LYS A 13 2.66 4.58 -11.10
N LEU A 14 1.74 3.91 -11.81
CA LEU A 14 0.99 2.77 -11.27
C LEU A 14 1.94 1.60 -10.96
N TRP A 15 2.88 1.32 -11.87
CA TRP A 15 3.94 0.33 -11.62
C TRP A 15 4.84 0.70 -10.43
N ILE A 16 5.26 1.96 -10.31
CA ILE A 16 6.07 2.42 -9.16
C ILE A 16 5.31 2.19 -7.85
N ILE A 17 4.00 2.49 -7.84
CA ILE A 17 3.12 2.32 -6.68
C ILE A 17 3.01 0.83 -6.29
N VAL A 18 2.80 -0.06 -7.26
CA VAL A 18 2.74 -1.53 -7.04
C VAL A 18 4.07 -2.08 -6.53
N VAL A 19 5.19 -1.72 -7.17
CA VAL A 19 6.51 -2.18 -6.74
C VAL A 19 6.84 -1.65 -5.35
N SER A 20 6.53 -0.38 -5.07
CA SER A 20 6.76 0.22 -3.75
C SER A 20 5.93 -0.46 -2.67
N TRP A 21 4.68 -0.81 -2.96
CA TRP A 21 3.84 -1.56 -2.02
C TRP A 21 4.41 -2.95 -1.75
N PHE A 22 4.79 -3.69 -2.80
CA PHE A 22 5.40 -5.01 -2.65
C PHE A 22 6.68 -4.96 -1.81
N VAL A 23 7.58 -4.00 -2.12
CA VAL A 23 8.81 -3.77 -1.36
C VAL A 23 8.51 -3.38 0.08
N ALA A 24 7.51 -2.55 0.34
CA ALA A 24 7.12 -2.15 1.69
C ALA A 24 6.59 -3.34 2.51
N VAL A 25 5.79 -4.23 1.92
CA VAL A 25 5.31 -5.45 2.58
C VAL A 25 6.48 -6.38 2.92
N MET A 26 7.41 -6.59 1.97
CA MET A 26 8.61 -7.39 2.23
C MET A 26 9.48 -6.79 3.33
N LEU A 27 9.71 -5.48 3.30
CA LEU A 27 10.51 -4.78 4.30
C LEU A 27 9.86 -4.84 5.69
N HIS A 28 8.54 -4.68 5.77
CA HIS A 28 7.80 -4.79 7.02
C HIS A 28 7.94 -6.19 7.63
N ASN A 29 7.74 -7.24 6.83
CA ASN A 29 7.90 -8.62 7.29
C ASN A 29 9.35 -8.92 7.72
N LEU A 30 10.34 -8.37 6.99
CA LEU A 30 11.75 -8.53 7.33
C LEU A 30 12.11 -7.83 8.64
N VAL A 31 11.67 -6.57 8.83
CA VAL A 31 11.91 -5.83 10.08
C VAL A 31 11.21 -6.51 11.25
N TYR A 32 9.98 -6.98 11.07
CA TYR A 32 9.28 -7.70 12.13
C TYR A 32 10.02 -8.99 12.50
N ALA A 33 10.42 -9.80 11.52
CA ALA A 33 11.19 -11.02 11.78
C ALA A 33 12.54 -10.78 12.45
N LEU A 34 13.25 -9.70 12.09
CA LEU A 34 14.57 -9.37 12.67
C LEU A 34 14.47 -8.76 14.07
N PHE A 35 13.40 -8.03 14.37
CA PHE A 35 13.25 -7.28 15.62
C PHE A 35 12.12 -7.80 16.50
N GLN A 36 11.57 -8.99 16.22
CA GLN A 36 10.47 -9.60 16.98
C GLN A 36 10.74 -9.60 18.49
N SER A 37 11.92 -10.07 18.91
CA SER A 37 12.30 -10.10 20.34
C SER A 37 12.39 -8.70 20.98
N TRP A 38 12.69 -7.66 20.20
CA TRP A 38 12.73 -6.27 20.66
C TRP A 38 11.32 -5.67 20.81
N PHE A 39 10.38 -6.09 19.96
CA PHE A 39 8.98 -5.72 20.02
C PHE A 39 8.25 -6.46 21.16
N ASP A 40 8.48 -7.76 21.29
CA ASP A 40 7.98 -8.62 22.39
C ASP A 40 8.40 -8.07 23.76
N ALA A 41 9.68 -7.70 23.91
CA ALA A 41 10.21 -7.16 25.16
C ALA A 41 9.61 -5.79 25.56
N ARG A 42 8.94 -5.10 24.64
CA ARG A 42 8.33 -3.78 24.87
C ARG A 42 6.81 -3.83 25.01
N ASN A 43 6.18 -5.00 25.01
CA ASN A 43 4.73 -5.13 24.84
C ASN A 43 4.24 -4.26 23.67
N GLY A 44 5.03 -4.20 22.58
CA GLY A 44 4.55 -3.55 21.37
C GLY A 44 3.27 -4.26 20.96
N ASP A 45 2.18 -3.51 20.72
CA ASP A 45 0.90 -4.06 20.23
C ASP A 45 1.09 -4.61 18.80
N GLU A 46 1.82 -5.72 18.70
CA GLU A 46 2.24 -6.34 17.46
C GLU A 46 1.03 -6.65 16.57
N ALA A 47 -0.05 -7.14 17.20
CA ALA A 47 -1.31 -7.40 16.52
C ALA A 47 -1.92 -6.13 15.91
N PHE A 48 -1.87 -5.00 16.61
CA PHE A 48 -2.42 -3.73 16.12
C PHE A 48 -1.65 -3.21 14.91
N PHE A 49 -0.31 -3.17 15.00
CA PHE A 49 0.54 -2.72 13.90
C PHE A 49 0.49 -3.66 12.70
N PHE A 50 0.40 -4.98 12.94
CA PHE A 50 0.21 -5.98 11.91
C PHE A 50 -1.14 -5.81 11.18
N ILE A 51 -2.23 -5.60 11.92
CA ILE A 51 -3.56 -5.35 11.34
C ILE A 51 -3.55 -4.08 10.49
N ILE A 52 -2.95 -3.00 10.97
CA ILE A 52 -2.85 -1.75 10.19
C ILE A 52 -2.02 -1.97 8.92
N ALA A 53 -0.84 -2.57 9.05
CA ALA A 53 0.08 -2.74 7.94
C ALA A 53 -0.47 -3.68 6.86
N ILE A 54 -1.05 -4.81 7.25
CA ILE A 54 -1.51 -5.83 6.31
C ILE A 54 -2.93 -5.55 5.82
N ILE A 55 -3.85 -5.21 6.72
CA ILE A 55 -5.26 -5.09 6.36
C ILE A 55 -5.55 -3.68 5.86
N VAL A 56 -5.28 -2.67 6.66
CA VAL A 56 -5.72 -1.29 6.35
C VAL A 56 -4.95 -0.71 5.16
N ILE A 57 -3.61 -0.80 5.18
CA ILE A 57 -2.78 -0.23 4.11
C ILE A 57 -2.97 -0.99 2.79
N SER A 58 -3.01 -2.34 2.82
CA SER A 58 -3.20 -3.13 1.61
C SER A 58 -4.60 -2.97 1.02
N LEU A 59 -5.66 -2.90 1.83
CA LEU A 59 -7.02 -2.62 1.33
C LEU A 59 -7.09 -1.24 0.69
N TYR A 60 -6.54 -0.21 1.35
CA TYR A 60 -6.50 1.14 0.79
C TYR A 60 -5.77 1.16 -0.55
N PHE A 61 -4.62 0.50 -0.62
CA PHE A 61 -3.85 0.35 -1.84
C PHE A 61 -4.66 -0.31 -2.96
N LEU A 62 -5.36 -1.41 -2.65
CA LEU A 62 -6.15 -2.18 -3.61
C LEU A 62 -7.33 -1.37 -4.14
N ILE A 63 -8.01 -0.60 -3.28
CA ILE A 63 -9.09 0.31 -3.67
C ILE A 63 -8.56 1.39 -4.63
N VAL A 64 -7.43 2.01 -4.30
CA VAL A 64 -6.80 3.03 -5.16
C VAL A 64 -6.37 2.44 -6.50
N LEU A 65 -5.84 1.22 -6.51
CA LEU A 65 -5.47 0.50 -7.72
C LEU A 65 -6.68 0.24 -8.62
N ILE A 66 -7.76 -0.33 -8.07
CA ILE A 66 -9.01 -0.62 -8.79
C ILE A 66 -9.60 0.67 -9.37
N TYR A 67 -9.72 1.71 -8.57
CA TYR A 67 -10.23 3.01 -9.01
C TYR A 67 -9.37 3.57 -10.17
N SER A 68 -8.05 3.48 -10.05
CA SER A 68 -7.11 3.95 -11.08
C SER A 68 -7.25 3.16 -12.38
N CYS A 69 -7.41 1.83 -12.30
CA CYS A 69 -7.64 0.96 -13.45
C CYS A 69 -8.95 1.28 -14.17
N ILE A 70 -10.07 1.38 -13.43
CA ILE A 70 -11.38 1.72 -13.99
C ILE A 70 -11.34 3.08 -14.69
N ARG A 71 -10.73 4.08 -14.05
CA ARG A 71 -10.58 5.42 -14.62
C ARG A 71 -9.71 5.43 -15.86
N CYS A 72 -8.64 4.64 -15.89
CA CYS A 72 -7.76 4.53 -17.06
C CYS A 72 -8.49 3.93 -18.27
N ILE A 73 -9.30 2.88 -18.04
CA ILE A 73 -10.11 2.23 -19.10
C ILE A 73 -11.20 3.16 -19.61
N SER A 74 -11.91 3.86 -18.71
CA SER A 74 -12.96 4.81 -19.08
C SER A 74 -12.45 5.97 -19.94
N ARG A 75 -11.23 6.47 -19.68
CA ARG A 75 -10.61 7.53 -20.50
C ARG A 75 -10.12 7.08 -21.86
N LYS A 76 -9.79 5.79 -22.05
CA LYS A 76 -9.42 5.25 -23.38
C LYS A 76 -10.64 4.96 -24.27
N ARG A 77 -11.85 4.91 -23.70
CA ARG A 77 -13.11 4.66 -24.41
C ARG A 77 -13.79 5.93 -24.94
N LYS A 78 -13.35 7.10 -24.50
CA LYS A 78 -13.72 8.42 -25.06
C LYS A 78 -12.61 8.86 -26.01
#